data_AF-A0A8S9MDM3-F1
#
_entry.id   AF-A0A8S9MDM3-F1
#
_cell.length_a   1.000
_cell.length_b   1.000
_cell.length_c   1.000
_cell.angle_alpha   90.00
_cell.angle_beta   90.00
_cell.angle_gamma   90.00
#
_symmetry.space_group_name_H-M   'P 1'
#
loop_
_entity.id
_entity.type
_entity.pdbx_description
1 polymer ?
#
loop_
_entity_poly.entity_id
_entity_poly.type
_entity_poly.pdbx_seq_one_letter_code
_entity_poly.pdbx_strand_id
1 'polypeptide(L)'
;MGVGVPLPPDKNRRENKPPDITSSSSGVSVVNARLSDSPILLFVYFHKAFRAQLAELHRLAGDRVKTGSYLAVELRRKFDYLKLVYKYHSAAEDEVIFSALDTRVKNIAFNYSLEHDSTEDLFTSIFHWLHVLEEERGDTADVLREVILCIGTIQSSICHHMLKEERQVFPLLIENFSSEEQASLVWQFMCSVPVMVLEEIFPWMTSLLSPMERSEVENCVKQVVPKELSLQLVHSLYMYAEM
;
A
#
# COMPACT_ATOMS: atom_id res chain seq x y z
N MET A 1 -23.26 -73.60 -26.77
CA MET A 1 -24.45 -72.99 -26.13
C MET A 1 -23.96 -71.78 -25.35
N GLY A 2 -24.56 -70.61 -25.57
CA GLY A 2 -24.18 -69.36 -24.92
C GLY A 2 -24.15 -68.19 -25.91
N VAL A 3 -25.33 -67.61 -26.14
CA VAL A 3 -25.64 -66.56 -27.10
C VAL A 3 -25.12 -65.21 -26.59
N GLY A 4 -24.53 -64.42 -27.48
CA GLY A 4 -24.05 -63.07 -27.17
C GLY A 4 -25.19 -62.10 -26.85
N VAL A 5 -24.97 -61.25 -25.84
CA VAL A 5 -25.81 -60.10 -25.49
C VAL A 5 -25.05 -58.84 -25.88
N PRO A 6 -25.62 -57.91 -26.68
CA PRO A 6 -24.98 -56.63 -26.98
C PRO A 6 -25.07 -55.67 -25.79
N LEU A 7 -23.96 -54.98 -25.48
CA LEU A 7 -23.92 -53.87 -24.54
C LEU A 7 -24.74 -52.67 -25.07
N PRO A 8 -25.51 -51.95 -24.22
CA PRO A 8 -26.28 -50.79 -24.63
C PRO A 8 -25.40 -49.55 -24.84
N PRO A 9 -25.86 -48.54 -25.62
CA PRO A 9 -25.08 -47.35 -25.93
C PRO A 9 -24.94 -46.44 -24.71
N ASP A 10 -23.72 -45.95 -24.49
CA ASP A 10 -23.34 -45.05 -23.42
C ASP A 10 -23.93 -43.64 -23.66
N LYS A 11 -25.12 -43.40 -23.08
CA LYS A 11 -25.71 -42.06 -22.98
C LYS A 11 -25.34 -41.47 -21.63
N ASN A 12 -24.18 -40.81 -21.54
CA ASN A 12 -23.94 -39.60 -20.72
C ASN A 12 -22.46 -39.21 -20.68
N ARG A 13 -21.91 -38.75 -21.80
CA ARG A 13 -20.72 -37.87 -21.77
C ARG A 13 -21.17 -36.43 -21.92
N ARG A 14 -21.63 -35.82 -20.81
CA ARG A 14 -21.76 -34.36 -20.73
C ARG A 14 -20.35 -33.81 -20.59
N GLU A 15 -19.83 -33.22 -21.65
CA GLU A 15 -18.67 -32.32 -21.57
C GLU A 15 -19.07 -31.13 -20.69
N ASN A 16 -18.50 -31.05 -19.49
CA ASN A 16 -18.56 -29.85 -18.66
C ASN A 16 -17.66 -28.79 -19.30
N LYS A 17 -18.21 -27.99 -20.21
CA LYS A 17 -17.59 -26.74 -20.65
C LYS A 17 -17.66 -25.76 -19.47
N PRO A 18 -16.56 -25.07 -19.09
CA PRO A 18 -16.62 -24.03 -18.08
C PRO A 18 -17.58 -22.92 -18.54
N PRO A 19 -18.32 -22.27 -17.63
CA PRO A 19 -19.15 -21.14 -18.00
C PRO A 19 -18.27 -20.03 -18.57
N ASP A 20 -18.64 -19.55 -19.77
CA ASP A 20 -18.12 -18.33 -20.37
C ASP A 20 -18.52 -17.15 -19.45
N ILE A 21 -17.63 -16.73 -18.57
CA ILE A 21 -17.76 -15.47 -17.85
C ILE A 21 -17.22 -14.40 -18.79
N THR A 22 -18.02 -14.01 -19.79
CA THR A 22 -17.86 -12.70 -20.41
C THR A 22 -18.42 -11.66 -19.44
N SER A 23 -17.65 -11.39 -18.40
CA SER A 23 -17.75 -10.14 -17.64
C SER A 23 -17.24 -9.05 -18.56
N SER A 24 -18.14 -8.31 -19.19
CA SER A 24 -17.83 -7.02 -19.78
C SER A 24 -17.61 -6.01 -18.63
N SER A 25 -16.52 -6.19 -17.88
CA SER A 25 -15.97 -5.15 -17.04
C SER A 25 -15.44 -4.08 -18.00
N SER A 26 -16.27 -3.08 -18.30
CA SER A 26 -15.81 -1.78 -18.75
C SER A 26 -14.97 -1.20 -17.61
N GLY A 27 -13.70 -1.61 -17.56
CA GLY A 27 -12.78 -1.22 -16.51
C GLY A 27 -12.69 0.29 -16.48
N VAL A 28 -13.25 0.90 -15.43
CA VAL A 28 -12.98 2.30 -15.12
C VAL A 28 -11.49 2.35 -14.82
N SER A 29 -10.74 2.87 -15.79
CA SER A 29 -9.30 3.06 -15.64
C SER A 29 -9.08 4.11 -14.57
N VAL A 30 -8.47 3.71 -13.45
CA VAL A 30 -7.98 4.61 -12.38
C VAL A 30 -7.16 5.78 -12.96
N VAL A 31 -6.56 5.57 -14.13
CA VAL A 31 -5.69 6.53 -14.83
C VAL A 31 -6.41 7.84 -15.25
N ASN A 32 -7.75 7.88 -15.28
CA ASN A 32 -8.51 9.08 -15.68
C ASN A 32 -9.39 9.70 -14.58
N ALA A 33 -9.50 9.06 -13.42
CA ALA A 33 -10.35 9.57 -12.35
C ALA A 33 -9.62 10.65 -11.55
N ARG A 34 -10.29 11.80 -11.35
CA ARG A 34 -9.75 12.91 -10.54
C ARG A 34 -10.02 12.64 -9.08
N LEU A 35 -9.11 13.10 -8.21
CA LEU A 35 -9.27 13.00 -6.77
C LEU A 35 -10.55 13.72 -6.26
N SER A 36 -10.99 14.79 -6.94
CA SER A 36 -12.25 15.48 -6.66
C SER A 36 -13.49 14.61 -6.85
N ASP A 37 -13.40 13.66 -7.77
CA ASP A 37 -14.52 12.83 -8.21
C ASP A 37 -14.49 11.47 -7.49
N SER A 38 -13.29 11.01 -7.12
CA SER A 38 -13.05 9.73 -6.45
C SER A 38 -12.09 9.91 -5.26
N PRO A 39 -12.59 10.32 -4.08
CA PRO A 39 -11.77 10.58 -2.89
C PRO A 39 -10.90 9.39 -2.47
N ILE A 40 -11.30 8.16 -2.79
CA ILE A 40 -10.54 6.94 -2.49
C ILE A 40 -9.14 6.94 -3.13
N LEU A 41 -8.95 7.73 -4.20
CA LEU A 41 -7.64 7.88 -4.85
C LEU A 41 -6.62 8.62 -4.00
N LEU A 42 -7.01 9.16 -2.83
CA LEU A 42 -6.07 9.75 -1.88
C LEU A 42 -4.98 8.73 -1.49
N PHE A 43 -5.33 7.44 -1.38
CA PHE A 43 -4.40 6.37 -1.03
C PHE A 43 -3.28 6.17 -2.06
N VAL A 44 -3.51 6.49 -3.34
CA VAL A 44 -2.46 6.46 -4.37
C VAL A 44 -1.30 7.41 -4.03
N TYR A 45 -1.60 8.54 -3.36
CA TYR A 45 -0.56 9.50 -2.95
C TYR A 45 0.26 8.99 -1.77
N PHE A 46 -0.34 8.24 -0.84
CA PHE A 46 0.41 7.51 0.18
C PHE A 46 1.33 6.47 -0.48
N HIS A 47 0.80 5.68 -1.42
CA HIS A 47 1.58 4.68 -2.16
C HIS A 47 2.75 5.31 -2.91
N LYS A 48 2.53 6.47 -3.55
CA LYS A 48 3.58 7.24 -4.20
C LYS A 48 4.67 7.66 -3.22
N ALA A 49 4.31 8.15 -2.04
CA ALA A 49 5.25 8.53 -0.99
C ALA A 49 6.07 7.32 -0.49
N PHE A 50 5.42 6.17 -0.24
CA PHE A 50 6.13 4.94 0.12
C PHE A 50 7.16 4.51 -0.94
N ARG A 51 6.75 4.47 -2.21
CA ARG A 51 7.65 4.12 -3.32
C ARG A 51 8.83 5.08 -3.43
N ALA A 52 8.60 6.38 -3.28
CA ALA A 52 9.66 7.39 -3.29
C ALA A 52 10.63 7.22 -2.11
N GLN A 53 10.10 7.01 -0.90
CA GLN A 53 10.90 6.81 0.31
C GLN A 53 11.77 5.56 0.23
N LEU A 54 11.23 4.46 -0.32
CA LEU A 54 11.96 3.20 -0.52
C LEU A 54 13.07 3.34 -1.57
N ALA A 55 12.80 4.02 -2.68
CA ALA A 55 13.80 4.32 -3.69
C ALA A 55 14.97 5.16 -3.12
N GLU A 56 14.65 6.15 -2.28
CA GLU A 56 15.66 6.96 -1.60
C GLU A 56 16.48 6.15 -0.59
N LEU A 57 15.84 5.27 0.19
CA LEU A 57 16.53 4.36 1.11
C LEU A 57 17.50 3.42 0.38
N HIS A 58 17.07 2.85 -0.74
CA HIS A 58 17.90 1.99 -1.57
C HIS A 58 19.11 2.76 -2.14
N ARG A 59 18.89 3.99 -2.61
CA ARG A 59 19.97 4.87 -3.09
C ARG A 59 20.95 5.23 -1.98
N LEU A 60 20.44 5.55 -0.78
CA LEU A 60 21.25 5.88 0.39
C LEU A 60 22.15 4.72 0.82
N ALA A 61 21.63 3.48 0.81
CA ALA A 61 22.43 2.31 1.13
C ALA A 61 23.47 1.96 0.05
N GLY A 62 23.21 2.30 -1.21
CA GLY A 62 24.16 2.15 -2.31
C GLY A 62 25.21 3.27 -2.41
N ASP A 63 25.06 4.36 -1.65
CA ASP A 63 25.98 5.48 -1.66
C ASP A 63 27.29 5.14 -0.94
N ARG A 64 28.40 5.20 -1.68
CA ARG A 64 29.73 4.86 -1.17
C ARG A 64 30.35 5.96 -0.29
N VAL A 65 29.72 7.13 -0.20
CA VAL A 65 30.22 8.26 0.62
C VAL A 65 29.94 8.04 2.11
N LYS A 66 28.81 7.40 2.45
CA LYS A 66 28.42 7.09 3.83
C LYS A 66 28.69 5.61 4.10
N THR A 67 29.38 5.28 5.18
CA THR A 67 29.71 3.87 5.50
C THR A 67 29.64 3.58 6.99
N GLY A 68 29.60 2.29 7.33
CA GLY A 68 29.67 1.80 8.70
C GLY A 68 28.53 2.30 9.58
N SER A 69 28.86 2.59 10.84
CA SER A 69 27.89 2.93 11.89
C SER A 69 27.04 4.16 11.57
N TYR A 70 27.61 5.21 10.95
CA TYR A 70 26.86 6.41 10.59
C TYR A 70 25.72 6.11 9.58
N LEU A 71 26.02 5.33 8.55
CA LEU A 71 25.00 4.90 7.57
C LEU A 71 23.92 4.06 8.25
N ALA A 72 24.31 3.15 9.14
CA ALA A 72 23.38 2.28 9.87
C ALA A 72 22.39 3.08 10.73
N VAL A 73 22.87 4.06 11.49
CA VAL A 73 22.02 4.95 12.32
C VAL A 73 21.05 5.75 11.46
N GLU A 74 21.52 6.30 10.32
CA GLU A 74 20.68 7.07 9.41
C GLU A 74 19.58 6.21 8.77
N LEU A 75 19.93 5.01 8.30
CA LEU A 75 19.00 4.04 7.74
C LEU A 75 18.00 3.56 8.80
N ARG A 76 18.47 3.22 10.01
CA ARG A 76 17.63 2.77 11.14
C ARG A 76 16.55 3.79 11.43
N ARG A 77 16.91 5.06 11.62
CA ARG A 77 15.95 6.14 11.89
C ARG A 77 14.88 6.24 10.80
N LYS A 78 15.28 6.14 9.53
CA LYS A 78 14.34 6.21 8.40
C LYS A 78 13.46 4.96 8.29
N PHE A 79 13.99 3.78 8.61
CA PHE A 79 13.22 2.54 8.64
C PHE A 79 12.27 2.46 9.83
N ASP A 80 12.64 2.99 11.00
CA ASP A 80 11.73 3.10 12.16
C ASP A 80 10.51 3.93 11.79
N TYR A 81 10.73 5.08 11.16
CA TYR A 81 9.65 5.93 10.66
C TYR A 81 8.82 5.22 9.58
N LEU A 82 9.46 4.65 8.56
CA LEU A 82 8.77 3.94 7.47
C LEU A 82 7.91 2.77 7.99
N LYS A 83 8.43 1.99 8.95
CA LYS A 83 7.71 0.90 9.59
C LYS A 83 6.49 1.40 10.34
N LEU A 84 6.64 2.49 11.10
CA LEU A 84 5.52 3.11 11.82
C LEU A 84 4.40 3.52 10.86
N VAL A 85 4.74 4.23 9.79
CA VAL A 85 3.78 4.70 8.79
C VAL A 85 3.12 3.54 8.06
N TYR A 86 3.89 2.55 7.63
CA TYR A 86 3.38 1.34 6.97
C TYR A 86 2.41 0.57 7.87
N LYS A 87 2.75 0.40 9.15
CA LYS A 87 1.91 -0.30 10.13
C LYS A 87 0.54 0.36 10.28
N TYR A 88 0.48 1.69 10.41
CA TYR A 88 -0.81 2.38 10.56
C TYR A 88 -1.61 2.41 9.26
N HIS A 89 -0.93 2.53 8.11
CA HIS A 89 -1.58 2.47 6.81
C HIS A 89 -2.26 1.11 6.56
N SER A 90 -1.49 0.02 6.66
CA SER A 90 -2.01 -1.34 6.47
C SER A 90 -3.11 -1.71 7.46
N ALA A 91 -2.95 -1.36 8.75
CA ALA A 91 -3.99 -1.59 9.75
C ALA A 91 -5.29 -0.83 9.43
N ALA A 92 -5.19 0.43 9.01
CA ALA A 92 -6.36 1.22 8.66
C ALA A 92 -7.01 0.74 7.34
N GLU A 93 -6.24 0.18 6.40
CA GLU A 93 -6.78 -0.49 5.22
C GLU A 93 -7.56 -1.75 5.60
N ASP A 94 -7.01 -2.61 6.46
CA ASP A 94 -7.68 -3.82 6.95
C ASP A 94 -8.99 -3.49 7.69
N GLU A 95 -8.93 -2.56 8.63
CA GLU A 95 -10.07 -2.23 9.50
C GLU A 95 -11.19 -1.48 8.77
N VAL A 96 -10.85 -0.61 7.81
CA VAL A 96 -11.81 0.30 7.17
C VAL A 96 -12.04 -0.08 5.71
N ILE A 97 -11.00 -0.12 4.89
CA ILE A 97 -11.13 -0.21 3.43
C ILE A 97 -11.53 -1.61 3.00
N PHE A 98 -10.77 -2.62 3.43
CA PHE A 98 -11.04 -4.01 3.11
C PHE A 98 -12.30 -4.52 3.78
N SER A 99 -12.52 -4.15 5.05
CA SER A 99 -13.77 -4.41 5.76
C SER A 99 -15.00 -3.87 5.01
N ALA A 100 -14.95 -2.63 4.53
CA ALA A 100 -16.03 -2.05 3.74
C ALA A 100 -16.21 -2.76 2.41
N LEU A 101 -15.12 -3.02 1.68
CA LEU A 101 -15.17 -3.68 0.37
C LEU A 101 -15.76 -5.09 0.48
N ASP A 102 -15.42 -5.86 1.51
CA ASP A 102 -15.92 -7.22 1.75
C ASP A 102 -17.45 -7.28 1.98
N THR A 103 -18.07 -6.14 2.34
CA THR A 103 -19.54 -6.06 2.40
C THR A 103 -20.20 -6.13 1.03
N ARG A 104 -19.52 -5.68 -0.04
CA ARG A 104 -20.03 -5.58 -1.41
C ARG A 104 -19.40 -6.60 -2.36
N VAL A 105 -18.12 -6.89 -2.20
CA VAL A 105 -17.35 -7.80 -3.07
C VAL A 105 -16.67 -8.87 -2.23
N LYS A 106 -17.03 -10.14 -2.44
CA LYS A 106 -16.55 -11.24 -1.60
C LYS A 106 -15.16 -11.74 -2.01
N ASN A 107 -14.41 -12.25 -1.02
CA ASN A 107 -13.14 -12.97 -1.16
C ASN A 107 -11.95 -12.11 -1.64
N ILE A 108 -11.91 -10.83 -1.26
CA ILE A 108 -10.81 -9.93 -1.63
C ILE A 108 -9.92 -9.68 -0.41
N ALA A 109 -10.49 -9.25 0.72
CA ALA A 109 -9.73 -8.73 1.86
C ALA A 109 -8.65 -9.68 2.39
N PHE A 110 -8.98 -10.96 2.59
CA PHE A 110 -8.11 -11.92 3.29
C PHE A 110 -6.70 -12.04 2.71
N ASN A 111 -6.56 -11.97 1.37
CA ASN A 111 -5.25 -12.09 0.73
C ASN A 111 -4.37 -10.85 0.96
N TYR A 112 -4.95 -9.66 1.12
CA TYR A 112 -4.21 -8.43 1.37
C TYR A 112 -3.74 -8.35 2.82
N SER A 113 -4.61 -8.68 3.77
CA SER A 113 -4.23 -8.74 5.19
C SER A 113 -3.09 -9.73 5.45
N LEU A 114 -3.05 -10.86 4.73
CA LEU A 114 -1.94 -11.81 4.82
C LEU A 114 -0.62 -11.23 4.28
N GLU A 115 -0.69 -10.42 3.21
CA GLU A 115 0.49 -9.71 2.69
C GLU A 115 1.00 -8.65 3.69
N HIS A 116 0.09 -7.95 4.39
CA HIS A 116 0.45 -7.02 5.46
C HIS A 116 1.22 -7.70 6.58
N ASP A 117 0.70 -8.83 7.09
CA ASP A 117 1.35 -9.61 8.16
C ASP A 117 2.75 -10.09 7.74
N SER A 118 2.90 -10.50 6.48
CA SER A 118 4.19 -10.99 5.95
C SER A 118 5.27 -9.90 5.84
N THR A 119 4.88 -8.62 5.84
CA THR A 119 5.83 -7.51 5.70
C THR A 119 6.63 -7.26 6.99
N GLU A 120 6.13 -7.71 8.15
CA GLU A 120 6.83 -7.58 9.45
C GLU A 120 8.17 -8.35 9.47
N ASP A 121 8.23 -9.51 8.82
CA ASP A 121 9.45 -10.32 8.72
C ASP A 121 10.53 -9.61 7.90
N LEU A 122 10.12 -8.87 6.87
CA LEU A 122 11.04 -8.07 6.05
C LEU A 122 11.63 -6.91 6.87
N PHE A 123 10.81 -6.22 7.67
CA PHE A 123 11.29 -5.20 8.59
C PHE A 123 12.24 -5.78 9.65
N THR A 124 11.91 -6.94 10.22
CA THR A 124 12.78 -7.63 11.19
C THR A 124 14.16 -7.92 10.58
N SER A 125 14.18 -8.38 9.33
CA SER A 125 15.42 -8.69 8.60
C SER A 125 16.31 -7.46 8.39
N ILE A 126 15.74 -6.32 7.95
CA ILE A 126 16.55 -5.10 7.78
C ILE A 126 17.08 -4.57 9.11
N PHE A 127 16.27 -4.58 10.18
CA PHE A 127 16.75 -4.11 11.49
C PHE A 127 17.87 -4.96 12.07
N HIS A 128 17.85 -6.27 11.80
CA HIS A 128 18.95 -7.16 12.14
C HIS A 128 20.24 -6.71 11.44
N TRP A 129 20.23 -6.56 10.12
CA TRP A 129 21.43 -6.17 9.37
C TRP A 129 21.92 -4.76 9.68
N LEU A 130 21.00 -3.83 9.94
CA LEU A 130 21.36 -2.50 10.43
C LEU A 130 22.04 -2.57 11.80
N HIS A 131 21.61 -3.47 12.69
CA HIS A 131 22.28 -3.66 13.98
C HIS A 131 23.69 -4.24 13.81
N VAL A 132 23.85 -5.23 12.93
CA VAL A 132 25.16 -5.81 12.60
C VAL A 132 26.10 -4.75 12.01
N LEU A 133 25.59 -3.90 11.12
CA LEU A 133 26.36 -2.80 10.51
C LEU A 133 26.73 -1.71 11.53
N GLU A 134 25.79 -1.36 12.41
CA GLU A 134 25.97 -0.34 13.45
C GLU A 134 27.04 -0.73 14.47
N GLU A 135 27.07 -2.01 14.83
CA GLU A 135 28.01 -2.61 15.77
C GLU A 135 29.33 -3.05 15.14
N GLU A 136 29.49 -2.76 13.84
CA GLU A 136 30.68 -3.10 13.04
C GLU A 136 31.08 -4.59 13.16
N ARG A 137 30.08 -5.48 13.24
CA ARG A 137 30.29 -6.92 13.35
C ARG A 137 30.39 -7.56 11.97
N GLY A 138 31.48 -8.29 11.72
CA GLY A 138 31.70 -9.01 10.46
C GLY A 138 32.38 -8.15 9.39
N ASP A 139 32.44 -8.66 8.17
CA ASP A 139 32.99 -7.90 7.04
C ASP A 139 32.00 -6.81 6.58
N THR A 140 32.43 -5.55 6.62
CA THR A 140 31.56 -4.40 6.29
C THR A 140 30.97 -4.50 4.88
N ALA A 141 31.72 -5.02 3.90
CA ALA A 141 31.24 -5.09 2.51
C ALA A 141 30.17 -6.17 2.35
N ASP A 142 30.32 -7.30 3.03
CA ASP A 142 29.32 -8.36 3.06
C ASP A 142 28.05 -7.92 3.81
N VAL A 143 28.18 -7.30 4.98
CA VAL A 143 27.03 -6.78 5.75
C VAL A 143 26.29 -5.71 4.95
N LEU A 144 27.01 -4.79 4.30
CA LEU A 144 26.39 -3.76 3.45
C LEU A 144 25.65 -4.37 2.25
N ARG A 145 26.17 -5.46 1.68
CA ARG A 145 25.48 -6.21 0.61
C ARG A 145 24.14 -6.75 1.11
N GLU A 146 24.11 -7.33 2.30
CA GLU A 146 22.87 -7.85 2.90
C GLU A 146 21.87 -6.72 3.23
N VAL A 147 22.35 -5.57 3.70
CA VAL A 147 21.52 -4.36 3.88
C VAL A 147 20.88 -3.96 2.54
N ILE A 148 21.66 -3.82 1.47
CA ILE A 148 21.16 -3.44 0.14
C ILE A 148 20.14 -4.46 -0.38
N LEU A 149 20.43 -5.76 -0.24
CA LEU A 149 19.51 -6.83 -0.63
C LEU A 149 18.19 -6.76 0.14
N CYS A 150 18.24 -6.60 1.46
CA CYS A 150 17.04 -6.48 2.28
C CYS A 150 16.19 -5.26 1.88
N ILE A 151 16.81 -4.10 1.64
CA ILE A 151 16.10 -2.91 1.18
C ILE A 151 15.45 -3.16 -0.18
N GLY A 152 16.16 -3.81 -1.11
CA GLY A 152 15.63 -4.18 -2.42
C GLY A 152 14.44 -5.15 -2.34
N THR A 153 14.47 -6.11 -1.41
CA THR A 153 13.36 -7.03 -1.16
C THR A 153 12.15 -6.30 -0.58
N ILE A 154 12.34 -5.46 0.45
CA ILE A 154 11.27 -4.63 1.02
C ILE A 154 10.65 -3.75 -0.06
N GLN A 155 11.49 -3.05 -0.82
CA GLN A 155 11.03 -2.17 -1.90
C GLN A 155 10.17 -2.94 -2.90
N SER A 156 10.66 -4.09 -3.38
CA SER A 156 9.95 -4.91 -4.35
C SER A 156 8.61 -5.41 -3.81
N SER A 157 8.59 -5.90 -2.56
CA SER A 157 7.38 -6.41 -1.91
C SER A 157 6.31 -5.32 -1.76
N ILE A 158 6.66 -4.20 -1.12
CA ILE A 158 5.72 -3.10 -0.86
C ILE A 158 5.25 -2.45 -2.16
N CYS A 159 6.15 -2.24 -3.13
CA CYS A 159 5.75 -1.69 -4.44
C CYS A 159 4.79 -2.62 -5.18
N HIS A 160 5.04 -3.93 -5.14
CA HIS A 160 4.18 -4.91 -5.79
C HIS A 160 2.78 -4.93 -5.16
N HIS A 161 2.72 -4.96 -3.83
CA HIS A 161 1.49 -4.93 -3.06
C HIS A 161 0.65 -3.68 -3.36
N MET A 162 1.24 -2.49 -3.28
CA MET A 162 0.55 -1.23 -3.60
C MET A 162 0.05 -1.16 -5.04
N LEU A 163 0.85 -1.64 -6.00
CA LEU A 163 0.43 -1.71 -7.40
C LEU A 163 -0.71 -2.71 -7.61
N LYS A 164 -0.76 -3.78 -6.81
CA LYS A 164 -1.84 -4.76 -6.84
C LYS A 164 -3.13 -4.14 -6.33
N GLU A 165 -3.09 -3.38 -5.24
CA GLU A 165 -4.25 -2.63 -4.72
C GLU A 165 -4.76 -1.59 -5.71
N GLU A 166 -3.86 -0.77 -6.26
CA GLU A 166 -4.20 0.24 -7.26
C GLU A 166 -4.88 -0.36 -8.50
N ARG A 167 -4.52 -1.60 -8.86
CA ARG A 167 -5.07 -2.30 -10.04
C ARG A 167 -6.32 -3.11 -9.77
N GLN A 168 -6.53 -3.57 -8.53
CA GLN A 168 -7.57 -4.54 -8.20
C GLN A 168 -8.59 -3.98 -7.20
N VAL A 169 -8.13 -3.30 -6.17
CA VAL A 169 -8.95 -2.82 -5.05
C VAL A 169 -9.58 -1.47 -5.39
N PHE A 170 -8.78 -0.51 -5.85
CA PHE A 170 -9.28 0.85 -6.09
C PHE A 170 -10.34 0.94 -7.20
N PRO A 171 -10.24 0.20 -8.32
CA PRO A 171 -11.33 0.15 -9.30
C PRO A 171 -12.63 -0.36 -8.70
N LEU A 172 -12.57 -1.37 -7.83
CA LEU A 172 -13.76 -1.92 -7.18
C LEU A 172 -14.37 -0.93 -6.18
N LEU A 173 -13.54 -0.17 -5.45
CA LEU A 173 -14.03 0.90 -4.58
C LEU A 173 -14.73 1.99 -5.40
N ILE A 174 -14.17 2.37 -6.56
CA ILE A 174 -14.78 3.35 -7.46
C ILE A 174 -16.10 2.84 -8.05
N GLU A 175 -16.17 1.57 -8.44
CA GLU A 175 -17.36 0.95 -9.04
C GLU A 175 -18.48 0.74 -8.00
N ASN A 176 -18.12 0.35 -6.79
CA ASN A 176 -19.09 -0.11 -5.79
C ASN A 176 -19.49 0.95 -4.78
N PHE A 177 -18.76 2.07 -4.65
CA PHE A 177 -19.05 3.13 -3.68
C PHE A 177 -19.20 4.47 -4.37
N SER A 178 -20.26 5.19 -4.01
CA SER A 178 -20.43 6.59 -4.44
C SER A 178 -19.31 7.48 -3.92
N SER A 179 -19.12 8.65 -4.55
CA SER A 179 -18.10 9.62 -4.12
C SER A 179 -18.27 10.05 -2.65
N GLU A 180 -19.51 10.16 -2.16
CA GLU A 180 -19.81 10.47 -0.75
C GLU A 180 -19.41 9.33 0.18
N GLU A 181 -19.71 8.08 -0.19
CA GLU A 181 -19.27 6.91 0.58
C GLU A 181 -17.75 6.78 0.58
N GLN A 182 -17.08 7.02 -0.55
CA GLN A 182 -15.63 7.05 -0.63
C GLN A 182 -15.03 8.12 0.29
N ALA A 183 -15.60 9.34 0.30
CA ALA A 183 -15.18 10.39 1.23
C ALA A 183 -15.33 9.96 2.70
N SER A 184 -16.45 9.30 3.03
CA SER A 184 -16.68 8.75 4.36
C SER A 184 -15.66 7.66 4.74
N LEU A 185 -15.29 6.78 3.80
CA LEU A 185 -14.26 5.77 4.03
C LEU A 185 -12.88 6.39 4.26
N VAL A 186 -12.52 7.41 3.47
CA VAL A 186 -11.26 8.16 3.67
C VAL A 186 -11.24 8.84 5.03
N TRP A 187 -12.36 9.44 5.45
CA TRP A 187 -12.47 10.05 6.78
C TRP A 187 -12.37 9.02 7.91
N GLN A 188 -13.03 7.86 7.76
CA GLN A 188 -12.93 6.76 8.73
C GLN A 188 -11.52 6.20 8.83
N PHE A 189 -10.82 6.05 7.69
CA PHE A 189 -9.41 5.68 7.64
C PHE A 189 -8.54 6.68 8.41
N MET A 190 -8.78 7.99 8.24
CA MET A 190 -8.06 8.99 9.04
C MET A 190 -8.37 8.80 10.54
N CYS A 191 -9.64 8.59 10.89
CA CYS A 191 -10.05 8.43 12.29
C CYS A 191 -9.51 7.17 12.98
N SER A 192 -9.13 6.13 12.23
CA SER A 192 -8.52 4.92 12.82
C SER A 192 -7.03 5.09 13.13
N VAL A 193 -6.39 6.15 12.62
CA VAL A 193 -4.98 6.46 12.90
C VAL A 193 -4.89 7.50 14.03
N PRO A 194 -4.02 7.30 15.05
CA PRO A 194 -3.83 8.31 16.09
C PRO A 194 -3.46 9.68 15.51
N VAL A 195 -4.09 10.75 16.01
CA VAL A 195 -3.90 12.11 15.47
C VAL A 195 -2.43 12.55 15.42
N MET A 196 -1.65 12.23 16.46
CA MET A 196 -0.20 12.51 16.51
C MET A 196 0.60 11.83 15.39
N VAL A 197 0.11 10.70 14.88
CA VAL A 197 0.72 9.99 13.75
C VAL A 197 0.26 10.61 12.44
N LEU A 198 -1.02 10.99 12.31
CA LEU A 198 -1.52 11.71 11.14
C LEU A 198 -0.79 13.05 10.91
N GLU A 199 -0.50 13.77 11.98
CA GLU A 199 0.25 15.03 11.95
C GLU A 199 1.68 14.86 11.40
N GLU A 200 2.24 13.65 11.43
CA GLU A 200 3.54 13.33 10.85
C GLU A 200 3.40 12.77 9.42
N ILE A 201 2.45 11.85 9.21
CA ILE A 201 2.28 11.15 7.92
C ILE A 201 1.88 12.11 6.81
N PHE A 202 0.95 13.03 7.06
CA PHE A 202 0.45 13.92 6.01
C PHE A 202 1.55 14.86 5.49
N PRO A 203 2.29 15.58 6.35
CA PRO A 203 3.50 16.30 5.98
C PRO A 203 4.55 15.47 5.24
N TRP A 204 4.86 14.27 5.75
CA TRP A 204 5.81 13.38 5.10
C TRP A 204 5.38 13.01 3.68
N MET A 205 4.12 12.59 3.52
CA MET A 205 3.56 12.25 2.22
C MET A 205 3.65 13.44 1.28
N THR A 206 3.14 14.62 1.68
CA THR A 206 3.14 15.79 0.80
C THR A 206 4.55 16.26 0.43
N SER A 207 5.53 16.13 1.33
CA SER A 207 6.93 16.45 1.03
C SER A 207 7.48 15.67 -0.18
N LEU A 208 6.97 14.47 -0.44
CA LEU A 208 7.36 13.58 -1.54
C LEU A 208 6.52 13.74 -2.82
N LEU A 209 5.57 14.69 -2.82
CA LEU A 209 4.69 15.00 -3.94
C LEU A 209 5.10 16.28 -4.66
N SER A 210 4.71 16.40 -5.94
CA SER A 210 4.84 17.64 -6.69
C SER A 210 3.88 18.73 -6.19
N PRO A 211 4.13 20.03 -6.44
CA PRO A 211 3.25 21.11 -5.99
C PRO A 211 1.79 20.96 -6.42
N MET A 212 1.56 20.44 -7.64
CA MET A 212 0.21 20.20 -8.16
C MET A 212 -0.50 19.10 -7.35
N GLU A 213 0.19 17.98 -7.12
CA GLU A 213 -0.34 16.85 -6.34
C GLU A 213 -0.59 17.24 -4.88
N ARG A 214 0.27 18.08 -4.29
CA ARG A 214 0.05 18.63 -2.93
C ARG A 214 -1.27 19.39 -2.87
N SER A 215 -1.54 20.24 -3.87
CA SER A 215 -2.80 21.00 -3.94
C SER A 215 -4.02 20.09 -4.14
N GLU A 216 -3.89 19.02 -4.94
CA GLU A 216 -4.95 18.01 -5.08
C GLU A 216 -5.27 17.32 -3.75
N VAL A 217 -4.24 16.82 -3.07
CA VAL A 217 -4.37 16.18 -1.74
C VAL A 217 -5.02 17.13 -0.75
N GLU A 218 -4.57 18.37 -0.68
CA GLU A 218 -5.13 19.36 0.24
C GLU A 218 -6.61 19.65 -0.04
N ASN A 219 -6.99 19.80 -1.32
CA ASN A 219 -8.38 20.02 -1.70
C ASN A 219 -9.26 18.80 -1.34
N CYS A 220 -8.74 17.59 -1.52
CA CYS A 220 -9.41 16.36 -1.10
C CYS A 220 -9.59 16.30 0.42
N VAL A 221 -8.54 16.59 1.19
CA VAL A 221 -8.59 16.62 2.66
C VAL A 221 -9.66 17.62 3.14
N LYS A 222 -9.74 18.81 2.54
CA LYS A 222 -10.79 19.79 2.86
C LYS A 222 -12.20 19.32 2.53
N GLN A 223 -12.36 18.42 1.56
CA GLN A 223 -13.65 17.85 1.17
C GLN A 223 -14.08 16.71 2.09
N VAL A 224 -13.14 15.85 2.53
CA VAL A 224 -13.45 14.67 3.35
C VAL A 224 -13.51 14.97 4.85
N VAL A 225 -12.70 15.92 5.34
CA VAL A 225 -12.64 16.25 6.78
C VAL A 225 -13.76 17.23 7.13
N PRO A 226 -14.52 17.01 8.23
CA PRO A 226 -15.50 17.97 8.73
C PRO A 226 -14.91 19.38 8.91
N LYS A 227 -15.69 20.42 8.59
CA LYS A 227 -15.21 21.81 8.52
C LYS A 227 -14.60 22.32 9.82
N GLU A 228 -15.05 21.80 10.95
CA GLU A 228 -14.60 22.16 12.29
C GLU A 228 -13.19 21.61 12.61
N LEU A 229 -12.80 20.51 11.95
CA LEU A 229 -11.52 19.82 12.15
C LEU A 229 -10.51 20.09 11.02
N SER A 230 -10.99 20.54 9.85
CA SER A 230 -10.14 20.74 8.68
C SER A 230 -9.09 21.85 8.87
N LEU A 231 -9.36 22.87 9.69
CA LEU A 231 -8.41 23.98 9.91
C LEU A 231 -7.11 23.53 10.61
N GLN A 232 -7.18 22.57 11.54
CA GLN A 232 -6.01 22.08 12.27
C GLN A 232 -5.16 21.17 11.39
N LEU A 233 -5.79 20.20 10.72
CA LEU A 233 -5.11 19.26 9.81
C LEU A 233 -4.51 19.96 8.58
N VAL A 234 -5.21 20.96 8.02
CA VAL A 234 -4.69 21.74 6.88
C VAL A 234 -3.52 22.60 7.31
N HIS A 235 -3.54 23.23 8.49
CA HIS A 235 -2.35 23.95 8.97
C HIS A 235 -1.12 23.02 9.10
N SER A 236 -1.29 21.80 9.61
CA SER A 236 -0.20 20.83 9.69
C SER A 236 0.36 20.46 8.30
N LEU A 237 -0.49 20.34 7.27
CA LEU A 237 -0.05 20.09 5.88
C LEU A 237 0.86 21.20 5.32
N TYR A 238 0.65 22.46 5.71
CA TYR A 238 1.39 23.62 5.19
C TYR A 238 2.70 23.91 5.93
N MET A 239 2.76 23.68 7.24
CA MET A 239 3.93 24.04 8.06
C MET A 239 5.22 23.30 7.67
N TYR A 240 5.10 22.15 6.99
CA TYR A 240 6.23 21.31 6.61
C TYR A 240 6.49 21.26 5.10
N ALA A 241 5.61 21.83 4.28
CA ALA A 241 5.80 21.87 2.82
C ALA A 241 6.84 22.94 2.38
N GLU A 242 7.19 23.86 3.28
CA GLU A 242 8.15 24.97 3.08
C GLU A 242 9.53 24.75 3.77
N MET A 243 9.80 23.55 4.31
CA MET A 243 11.13 23.15 4.79
C MET A 243 11.82 22.20 3.82
#